data_AF-A0A4R6QZB4-F1
#
_entry.id   AF-A0A4R6QZB4-F1
#
_cell.length_a   1.000
_cell.length_b   1.000
_cell.length_c   1.000
_cell.angle_alpha   90.00
_cell.angle_beta   90.00
_cell.angle_gamma   90.00
#
_symmetry.space_group_name_H-M   'P 1'
#
loop_
_entity.id
_entity.type
_entity.pdbx_description
1 polymer ?
#
loop_
_entity_poly.entity_id
_entity_poly.type
_entity_poly.pdbx_seq_one_letter_code
_entity_poly.pdbx_strand_id
1 'polypeptide(L)'
;MITTLTDTTASAVDKTMTEMRETFGENTIGRVLTLIIIATGDIEEPLEAAIAASHEHPARVLVVDADPEAETSGLDAEIRVGRDAGAGEIVILHARGDVLWSLDTLVMALLLPDAPIVTWWPENAPSSPVHDVLGSMSQRRITDSAACADPLGTLKRLRRGYASGDSDFAWARLTRWRGLVASAYEVPPVSVPSSVEVLGTEGNPSVLLMASWLQHTLGVEASILPPPSDDPDFAGVHGVRLVREDGTIELTRVSDDSIVMKLPGDDSGQHVTMPRRTLAELVTEELRRLDPDEVYGEVLGAAFSGISDTATFASGKPAPQDVVVADAEAVAQAAATATAEQLAAALEKRPVAHLVLTGGTVGTLTAAALPAALVEAGVDVARLHLWWGDERFVEPDSEERNEVGVRASLLDVLREEHGLPARNVHVMPSPADGMSLEDAAAWYGQQLDQTGGDEPFRTRGQAFFDVLLLGVGPDGHIASLFPQHPAQEKVLGSAVAVTGSPKPPSQRISLTWPVLNSARHVALLVAGAEKAEAVRAAHDGVDPWEVPASAVRGLESTTWVLDEAAAGRSAR
;
A
#
# COMPACT_ATOMS: atom_id res chain seq x y z
N MET A 1 39.57 12.65 0.27
CA MET A 1 40.07 12.60 1.65
C MET A 1 38.99 11.99 2.50
N ILE A 2 39.37 11.15 3.47
CA ILE A 2 38.46 10.48 4.39
C ILE A 2 38.77 10.94 5.81
N THR A 3 37.75 11.27 6.60
CA THR A 3 37.87 11.54 8.04
C THR A 3 36.82 10.79 8.81
N THR A 4 37.25 10.05 9.83
CA THR A 4 36.41 9.24 10.69
C THR A 4 36.23 9.90 12.04
N LEU A 5 34.99 9.93 12.52
CA LEU A 5 34.58 10.43 13.83
C LEU A 5 33.98 9.26 14.61
N THR A 6 34.50 8.99 15.80
CA THR A 6 34.02 7.92 16.69
C THR A 6 33.24 8.50 17.86
N ASP A 7 32.12 7.88 18.23
CA ASP A 7 31.24 8.32 19.32
C ASP A 7 30.87 9.81 19.21
N THR A 8 30.27 10.14 18.06
CA THR A 8 30.05 11.52 17.61
C THR A 8 28.59 11.96 17.69
N THR A 9 28.32 13.20 17.28
CA THR A 9 26.97 13.78 17.16
C THR A 9 26.80 14.41 15.79
N ALA A 10 25.55 14.56 15.31
CA ALA A 10 25.28 15.25 14.04
C ALA A 10 25.87 16.68 13.99
N SER A 11 25.88 17.41 15.11
CA SER A 11 26.49 18.75 15.18
C SER A 11 28.01 18.71 15.01
N ALA A 12 28.68 17.69 15.56
CA ALA A 12 30.11 17.52 15.37
C ALA A 12 30.45 17.16 13.92
N VAL A 13 29.63 16.31 13.29
CA VAL A 13 29.74 15.98 11.86
C VAL A 13 29.61 17.24 10.99
N ASP A 14 28.54 18.02 11.17
CA ASP A 14 28.31 19.26 10.41
C ASP A 14 29.45 20.28 10.58
N LYS A 15 29.96 20.42 11.81
CA LYS A 15 31.11 21.28 12.10
C LYS A 15 32.35 20.82 11.33
N THR A 16 32.68 19.53 11.37
CA THR A 16 33.83 18.98 10.62
C THR A 16 33.65 19.16 9.12
N MET A 17 32.44 18.97 8.58
CA MET A 17 32.16 19.22 7.16
C MET A 17 32.42 20.68 6.78
N THR A 18 32.00 21.63 7.64
CA THR A 18 32.23 23.06 7.42
C THR A 18 33.73 23.40 7.41
N GLU A 19 34.49 22.89 8.39
CA GLU A 19 35.95 23.08 8.47
C GLU A 19 36.67 22.50 7.23
N MET A 20 36.22 21.34 6.73
CA MET A 20 36.75 20.74 5.51
C MET A 20 36.51 21.61 4.28
N ARG A 21 35.31 22.18 4.11
CA ARG A 21 35.03 23.08 2.97
C ARG A 21 35.96 24.29 2.97
N GLU A 22 36.13 24.91 4.14
CA GLU A 22 37.01 26.08 4.29
C GLU A 22 38.47 25.74 4.00
N THR A 23 38.92 24.56 4.43
CA THR A 23 40.32 24.13 4.28
C THR A 23 40.66 23.75 2.84
N PHE A 24 39.75 23.07 2.13
CA PHE A 24 40.03 22.50 0.82
C PHE A 24 39.56 23.36 -0.36
N GLY A 25 38.89 24.47 -0.10
CA GLY A 25 38.52 25.44 -1.13
C GLY A 25 37.70 24.79 -2.24
N GLU A 26 36.79 23.89 -1.89
CA GLU A 26 35.85 23.36 -2.87
C GLU A 26 34.91 24.49 -3.26
N ASN A 27 35.01 24.90 -4.53
CA ASN A 27 33.96 25.68 -5.17
C ASN A 27 32.64 24.99 -4.85
N THR A 28 31.69 25.76 -4.33
CA THR A 28 30.27 25.44 -4.28
C THR A 28 29.78 25.20 -5.71
N ILE A 29 30.13 24.05 -6.30
CA ILE A 29 29.45 23.54 -7.47
C ILE A 29 28.01 23.39 -6.98
N GLY A 30 27.10 24.14 -7.62
CA GLY A 30 25.71 24.27 -7.21
C GLY A 30 25.11 22.89 -7.01
N ARG A 31 24.98 22.50 -5.74
CA ARG A 31 24.40 21.22 -5.37
C ARG A 31 22.92 21.32 -5.64
N VAL A 32 22.40 20.31 -6.29
CA VAL A 32 21.01 20.34 -6.77
C VAL A 32 20.10 19.42 -5.96
N LEU A 33 20.64 18.54 -5.11
CA LEU A 33 19.86 17.66 -4.22
C LEU A 33 20.69 17.04 -3.08
N THR A 34 19.99 16.46 -2.10
CA THR A 34 20.52 15.50 -1.13
C THR A 34 20.01 14.09 -1.45
N LEU A 35 20.90 13.13 -1.62
CA LEU A 35 20.58 11.71 -1.78
C LEU A 35 20.88 10.98 -0.48
N ILE A 36 19.84 10.45 0.16
CA ILE A 36 19.91 9.62 1.36
C ILE A 36 19.86 8.15 0.91
N ILE A 37 20.81 7.35 1.35
CA ILE A 37 20.87 5.90 1.12
C ILE A 37 20.72 5.22 2.47
N ILE A 38 19.74 4.34 2.62
CA ILE A 38 19.49 3.60 3.86
C ILE A 38 19.81 2.14 3.59
N ALA A 39 20.88 1.65 4.20
CA ALA A 39 21.37 0.29 4.01
C ALA A 39 21.53 -0.41 5.37
N THR A 40 21.36 -1.73 5.36
CA THR A 40 21.41 -2.60 6.55
C THR A 40 22.48 -3.70 6.38
N GLY A 41 23.40 -3.49 5.45
CA GLY A 41 24.28 -4.53 4.90
C GLY A 41 25.44 -3.92 4.13
N ASP A 42 25.73 -4.46 2.95
CA ASP A 42 26.83 -3.96 2.13
C ASP A 42 26.51 -2.57 1.55
N ILE A 43 27.28 -1.56 2.00
CA ILE A 43 27.13 -0.18 1.55
C ILE A 43 28.01 0.13 0.33
N GLU A 44 28.93 -0.76 -0.08
CA GLU A 44 29.93 -0.47 -1.11
C GLU A 44 29.30 -0.27 -2.50
N GLU A 45 28.50 -1.24 -2.97
CA GLU A 45 27.84 -1.14 -4.29
C GLU A 45 26.86 0.05 -4.39
N PRO A 46 25.97 0.30 -3.41
CA PRO A 46 25.10 1.49 -3.44
C PRO A 46 25.88 2.81 -3.42
N LEU A 47 26.98 2.86 -2.66
CA LEU A 47 27.83 4.04 -2.56
C LEU A 47 28.58 4.29 -3.88
N GLU A 48 29.13 3.26 -4.51
CA GLU A 48 29.78 3.38 -5.83
C GLU A 48 28.78 3.87 -6.89
N ALA A 49 27.55 3.34 -6.88
CA ALA A 49 26.49 3.78 -7.78
C ALA A 49 26.12 5.25 -7.57
N ALA A 50 26.03 5.70 -6.31
CA ALA A 50 25.74 7.10 -5.99
C ALA A 50 26.90 8.04 -6.36
N ILE A 51 28.16 7.61 -6.16
CA ILE A 51 29.34 8.35 -6.61
C ILE A 51 29.30 8.52 -8.13
N ALA A 52 29.04 7.45 -8.88
CA ALA A 52 28.92 7.51 -10.32
C ALA A 52 27.81 8.46 -10.77
N ALA A 53 26.62 8.38 -10.15
CA ALA A 53 25.49 9.26 -10.46
C ALA A 53 25.77 10.73 -10.12
N SER A 54 26.57 11.00 -9.08
CA SER A 54 26.92 12.36 -8.65
C SER A 54 27.65 13.19 -9.72
N HIS A 55 28.31 12.53 -10.68
CA HIS A 55 28.98 13.19 -11.80
C HIS A 55 28.00 13.86 -12.77
N GLU A 56 26.80 13.29 -12.96
CA GLU A 56 25.73 13.87 -13.77
C GLU A 56 24.78 14.73 -12.91
N HIS A 57 24.57 14.34 -11.65
CA HIS A 57 23.65 14.98 -10.71
C HIS A 57 24.39 15.37 -9.42
N PRO A 58 25.04 16.54 -9.35
CA PRO A 58 25.80 16.96 -8.18
C PRO A 58 24.96 16.98 -6.90
N ALA A 59 25.24 16.02 -6.01
CA ALA A 59 24.45 15.74 -4.82
C ALA A 59 25.33 15.71 -3.56
N ARG A 60 24.73 15.99 -2.39
CA ARG A 60 25.26 15.49 -1.12
C ARG A 60 24.73 14.08 -0.91
N VAL A 61 25.61 13.10 -0.73
CA VAL A 61 25.23 11.72 -0.42
C VAL A 61 25.33 11.51 1.08
N LEU A 62 24.22 11.09 1.70
CA LEU A 62 24.15 10.70 3.09
C LEU A 62 23.85 9.19 3.13
N VAL A 63 24.78 8.38 3.60
CA VAL A 63 24.57 6.94 3.80
C VAL A 63 24.27 6.71 5.27
N VAL A 64 23.15 6.07 5.56
CA VAL A 64 22.80 5.57 6.89
C VAL A 64 23.02 4.07 6.89
N ASP A 65 24.10 3.65 7.52
CA ASP A 65 24.41 2.24 7.82
C ASP A 65 23.83 1.92 9.20
N ALA A 66 22.72 1.17 9.20
CA ALA A 66 21.90 0.92 10.37
C ALA A 66 22.15 -0.48 10.94
N ASP A 67 22.61 -0.54 12.19
CA ASP A 67 22.75 -1.79 12.95
C ASP A 67 21.82 -1.77 14.18
N PRO A 68 20.58 -2.28 14.04
CA PRO A 68 19.61 -2.32 15.13
C PRO A 68 19.92 -3.40 16.17
N GLU A 69 20.76 -4.38 15.85
CA GLU A 69 21.08 -5.50 16.74
C GLU A 69 22.34 -5.26 17.58
N ALA A 70 23.00 -4.10 17.39
CA ALA A 70 24.19 -3.72 18.13
C ALA A 70 23.99 -3.74 19.67
N GLU A 71 24.94 -4.33 20.40
CA GLU A 71 24.94 -4.37 21.87
C GLU A 71 25.04 -2.99 22.53
N THR A 72 25.53 -1.98 21.80
CA THR A 72 25.74 -0.62 22.30
C THR A 72 25.14 0.42 21.36
N SER A 73 24.43 1.38 21.94
CA SER A 73 23.90 2.54 21.22
C SER A 73 25.01 3.56 20.96
N GLY A 74 25.09 4.11 19.75
CA GLY A 74 26.10 5.11 19.40
C GLY A 74 26.07 5.51 17.94
N LEU A 75 26.81 6.57 17.62
CA LEU A 75 26.97 7.09 16.26
C LEU A 75 28.45 7.23 15.95
N ASP A 76 28.91 6.58 14.89
CA ASP A 76 30.17 6.93 14.23
C ASP A 76 29.86 7.57 12.87
N ALA A 77 30.81 8.33 12.34
CA ALA A 77 30.65 8.93 11.02
C ALA A 77 31.94 8.91 10.21
N GLU A 78 31.81 8.77 8.90
CA GLU A 78 32.87 8.95 7.94
C GLU A 78 32.50 10.05 6.95
N ILE A 79 33.39 11.04 6.80
CA ILE A 79 33.20 12.15 5.87
C ILE A 79 34.21 11.98 4.73
N ARG A 80 33.71 11.90 3.49
CA ARG A 80 34.53 11.89 2.27
C ARG A 80 34.33 13.17 1.48
N VAL A 81 35.44 13.77 1.06
CA VAL A 81 35.50 15.01 0.28
C VAL A 81 36.52 14.89 -0.86
N GLY A 82 36.31 15.60 -1.97
CA GLY A 82 37.18 15.59 -3.14
C GLY A 82 37.11 14.28 -3.93
N ARG A 83 38.26 13.75 -4.37
CA ARG A 83 38.33 12.55 -5.24
C ARG A 83 37.58 11.34 -4.70
N ASP A 84 37.54 11.18 -3.38
CA ASP A 84 36.92 10.02 -2.72
C ASP A 84 35.39 10.19 -2.56
N ALA A 85 34.84 11.31 -3.03
CA ALA A 85 33.43 11.68 -2.95
C ALA A 85 32.80 11.97 -4.33
N GLY A 86 33.54 11.70 -5.41
CA GLY A 86 33.10 12.03 -6.77
C GLY A 86 33.01 13.54 -6.99
N ALA A 87 31.85 14.00 -7.44
CA ALA A 87 31.56 15.44 -7.62
C ALA A 87 30.83 16.07 -6.42
N GLY A 88 30.68 15.34 -5.31
CA GLY A 88 29.88 15.74 -4.14
C GLY A 88 30.59 15.60 -2.80
N GLU A 89 29.81 15.70 -1.73
CA GLU A 89 30.21 15.34 -0.36
C GLU A 89 29.49 14.07 0.04
N ILE A 90 30.22 13.17 0.70
CA ILE A 90 29.64 11.93 1.20
C ILE A 90 29.81 11.90 2.71
N VAL A 91 28.71 11.61 3.41
CA VAL A 91 28.72 11.34 4.83
C VAL A 91 28.14 9.95 5.03
N ILE A 92 28.89 9.07 5.66
CA ILE A 92 28.44 7.76 6.08
C ILE A 92 28.21 7.83 7.60
N LEU A 93 27.01 7.51 8.04
CA LEU A 93 26.60 7.47 9.43
C LEU A 93 26.43 6.01 9.82
N HIS A 94 27.25 5.53 10.74
CA HIS A 94 27.11 4.19 11.33
C HIS A 94 26.29 4.34 12.60
N ALA A 95 24.98 4.16 12.48
CA ALA A 95 24.02 4.33 13.56
C ALA A 95 23.73 2.98 14.22
N ARG A 96 23.96 2.89 15.53
CA ARG A 96 23.83 1.67 16.33
C ARG A 96 22.82 1.84 17.46
N GLY A 97 22.01 0.82 17.70
CA GLY A 97 21.07 0.75 18.83
C GLY A 97 20.05 1.89 18.85
N ASP A 98 19.86 2.52 20.01
CA ASP A 98 18.78 3.49 20.24
C ASP A 98 18.85 4.77 19.37
N VAL A 99 20.01 5.04 18.77
CA VAL A 99 20.23 6.18 17.88
C VAL A 99 19.32 6.11 16.64
N LEU A 100 18.90 4.90 16.24
CA LEU A 100 18.02 4.68 15.11
C LEU A 100 16.62 5.31 15.29
N TRP A 101 16.16 5.48 16.52
CA TRP A 101 14.88 6.13 16.82
C TRP A 101 14.89 7.66 16.62
N SER A 102 16.05 8.26 16.32
CA SER A 102 16.22 9.70 16.12
C SER A 102 16.93 10.03 14.80
N LEU A 103 16.83 9.14 13.81
CA LEU A 103 17.44 9.31 12.49
C LEU A 103 16.99 10.58 11.77
N ASP A 104 15.71 10.97 11.92
CA ASP A 104 15.19 12.24 11.40
C ASP A 104 16.04 13.43 11.87
N THR A 105 16.27 13.52 13.18
CA THR A 105 16.99 14.62 13.82
C THR A 105 18.46 14.65 13.38
N LEU A 106 19.08 13.48 13.23
CA LEU A 106 20.46 13.35 12.77
C LEU A 106 20.60 13.78 11.31
N VAL A 107 19.73 13.29 10.44
CA VAL A 107 19.79 13.56 9.01
C VAL A 107 19.38 15.00 8.71
N MET A 108 18.36 15.55 9.38
CA MET A 108 17.90 16.94 9.21
C MET A 108 19.02 17.96 9.40
N ALA A 109 19.91 17.74 10.38
CA ALA A 109 21.05 18.62 10.62
C ALA A 109 22.09 18.62 9.47
N LEU A 110 22.08 17.60 8.62
CA LEU A 110 23.03 17.37 7.54
C LEU A 110 22.42 17.60 6.14
N LEU A 111 21.17 18.03 6.06
CA LEU A 111 20.50 18.33 4.79
C LEU A 111 21.06 19.61 4.15
N LEU A 112 20.88 19.72 2.83
CA LEU A 112 21.09 20.98 2.13
C LEU A 112 19.82 21.83 2.23
N PRO A 113 19.90 23.10 2.67
CA PRO A 113 18.74 23.97 2.72
C PRO A 113 18.19 24.20 1.31
N ASP A 114 16.86 24.16 1.19
CA ASP A 114 16.10 24.40 -0.04
C ASP A 114 16.44 23.48 -1.23
N ALA A 115 17.13 22.36 -0.99
CA ALA A 115 17.43 21.35 -2.00
C ALA A 115 16.45 20.18 -1.92
N PRO A 116 16.02 19.62 -3.06
CA PRO A 116 15.29 18.36 -3.08
C PRO A 116 16.02 17.23 -2.34
N ILE A 117 15.27 16.39 -1.67
CA ILE A 117 15.71 15.23 -0.91
C ILE A 117 15.17 13.99 -1.61
N VAL A 118 16.08 13.06 -1.88
CA VAL A 118 15.80 11.75 -2.46
C VAL A 118 16.20 10.71 -1.44
N THR A 119 15.30 9.82 -1.06
CA THR A 119 15.64 8.66 -0.20
C THR A 119 15.63 7.39 -1.03
N TRP A 120 16.65 6.57 -0.86
CA TRP A 120 16.81 5.30 -1.55
C TRP A 120 17.09 4.17 -0.56
N TRP A 121 16.30 3.10 -0.65
CA TRP A 121 16.54 1.82 0.02
C TRP A 121 17.05 0.80 -1.02
N PRO A 122 18.37 0.50 -1.04
CA PRO A 122 18.94 -0.49 -1.96
C PRO A 122 18.41 -1.90 -1.72
N GLU A 123 18.08 -2.19 -0.47
CA GLU A 123 17.51 -3.44 0.01
C GLU A 123 16.54 -3.13 1.16
N ASN A 124 15.77 -4.12 1.59
CA ASN A 124 14.88 -4.01 2.77
C ASN A 124 13.97 -2.78 2.74
N ALA A 125 13.38 -2.51 1.57
CA ALA A 125 12.48 -1.37 1.39
C ALA A 125 11.33 -1.40 2.41
N PRO A 126 11.00 -0.25 3.04
CA PRO A 126 9.87 -0.16 3.95
C PRO A 126 8.59 -0.48 3.19
N SER A 127 7.58 -0.97 3.91
CA SER A 127 6.26 -1.26 3.33
C SER A 127 5.58 -0.03 2.73
N SER A 128 5.98 1.16 3.18
CA SER A 128 5.48 2.44 2.71
C SER A 128 6.57 3.51 2.78
N PRO A 129 7.27 3.76 1.67
CA PRO A 129 8.36 4.74 1.63
C PRO A 129 7.95 6.13 2.11
N VAL A 130 6.76 6.64 1.75
CA VAL A 130 6.33 8.00 2.14
C VAL A 130 6.13 8.20 3.66
N HIS A 131 5.94 7.11 4.41
CA HIS A 131 5.69 7.15 5.85
C HIS A 131 6.89 6.67 6.67
N ASP A 132 7.96 6.27 6.00
CA ASP A 132 9.26 6.09 6.65
C ASP A 132 9.76 7.43 7.20
N VAL A 133 10.51 7.38 8.30
CA VAL A 133 11.07 8.55 8.99
C VAL A 133 11.84 9.45 8.01
N LEU A 134 12.73 8.87 7.21
CA LEU A 134 13.54 9.58 6.21
C LEU A 134 12.85 9.67 4.85
N GLY A 135 11.88 8.81 4.56
CA GLY A 135 11.07 8.92 3.36
C GLY A 135 10.08 10.09 3.40
N SER A 136 9.48 10.38 4.54
CA SER A 136 8.47 11.44 4.71
C SER A 136 8.98 12.85 4.40
N MET A 137 10.29 13.08 4.52
CA MET A 137 10.94 14.34 4.15
C MET A 137 11.35 14.41 2.67
N SER A 138 11.24 13.31 1.93
CA SER A 138 11.78 13.18 0.56
C SER A 138 10.73 13.34 -0.52
N GLN A 139 11.08 14.08 -1.57
CA GLN A 139 10.21 14.24 -2.74
C GLN A 139 10.22 12.99 -3.63
N ARG A 140 11.38 12.33 -3.75
CA ARG A 140 11.55 11.07 -4.48
C ARG A 140 11.97 9.96 -3.52
N ARG A 141 11.32 8.80 -3.62
CA ARG A 141 11.54 7.65 -2.73
C ARG A 141 11.73 6.41 -3.58
N ILE A 142 12.99 5.97 -3.67
CA ILE A 142 13.45 4.93 -4.58
C ILE A 142 13.58 3.63 -3.81
N THR A 143 13.04 2.55 -4.35
CA THR A 143 13.14 1.20 -3.79
C THR A 143 13.75 0.24 -4.82
N ASP A 144 14.29 -0.89 -4.38
CA ASP A 144 14.64 -2.00 -5.28
C ASP A 144 13.98 -3.30 -4.81
N SER A 145 12.72 -3.49 -5.18
CA SER A 145 11.99 -4.73 -4.87
C SER A 145 12.71 -5.98 -5.36
N ALA A 146 13.45 -5.92 -6.45
CA ALA A 146 14.19 -7.06 -6.99
C ALA A 146 15.39 -7.48 -6.12
N ALA A 147 15.94 -6.56 -5.32
CA ALA A 147 17.04 -6.83 -4.39
C ALA A 147 16.57 -7.27 -3.00
N CYS A 148 15.26 -7.23 -2.72
CA CYS A 148 14.72 -7.64 -1.43
C CYS A 148 14.59 -9.17 -1.31
N ALA A 149 14.60 -9.70 -0.09
CA ALA A 149 14.52 -11.14 0.17
C ALA A 149 13.25 -11.82 -0.37
N ASP A 150 12.11 -11.12 -0.41
CA ASP A 150 10.87 -11.54 -1.06
C ASP A 150 10.47 -10.50 -2.12
N PRO A 151 10.94 -10.61 -3.37
CA PRO A 151 10.75 -9.55 -4.36
C PRO A 151 9.28 -9.25 -4.70
N LEU A 152 8.48 -10.28 -4.98
CA LEU A 152 7.06 -10.08 -5.29
C LEU A 152 6.26 -9.67 -4.07
N GLY A 153 6.57 -10.20 -2.89
CA GLY A 153 5.96 -9.74 -1.65
C GLY A 153 6.26 -8.27 -1.38
N THR A 154 7.51 -7.84 -1.57
CA THR A 154 7.90 -6.42 -1.47
C THR A 154 7.13 -5.56 -2.45
N LEU A 155 7.14 -5.90 -3.75
CA LEU A 155 6.39 -5.13 -4.75
C LEU A 155 4.89 -5.07 -4.42
N LYS A 156 4.32 -6.16 -3.89
CA LYS A 156 2.93 -6.21 -3.42
C LYS A 156 2.68 -5.34 -2.19
N ARG A 157 3.65 -5.20 -1.27
CA ARG A 157 3.57 -4.28 -0.12
C ARG A 157 3.68 -2.82 -0.59
N LEU A 158 4.67 -2.51 -1.43
CA LEU A 158 4.87 -1.18 -2.00
C LEU A 158 3.64 -0.69 -2.76
N ARG A 159 2.95 -1.57 -3.49
CA ARG A 159 1.64 -1.24 -4.11
C ARG A 159 0.63 -0.68 -3.11
N ARG A 160 0.57 -1.19 -1.88
CA ARG A 160 -0.43 -0.79 -0.88
C ARG A 160 -0.12 0.57 -0.28
N GLY A 161 1.17 0.84 -0.04
CA GLY A 161 1.67 2.10 0.49
C GLY A 161 2.11 3.10 -0.57
N TYR A 162 1.74 2.89 -1.84
CA TYR A 162 2.18 3.76 -2.94
C TYR A 162 1.67 5.18 -2.73
N ALA A 163 2.59 6.13 -2.79
CA ALA A 163 2.31 7.55 -2.87
C ALA A 163 3.06 8.19 -4.03
N SER A 164 2.54 9.34 -4.46
CA SER A 164 3.15 10.16 -5.50
C SER A 164 4.60 10.51 -5.12
N GLY A 165 5.55 10.18 -5.98
CA GLY A 165 6.99 10.30 -5.72
C GLY A 165 7.70 8.99 -5.33
N ASP A 166 6.96 7.89 -5.16
CA ASP A 166 7.54 6.55 -5.03
C ASP A 166 7.96 6.00 -6.39
N SER A 167 9.11 5.32 -6.42
CA SER A 167 9.59 4.57 -7.58
C SER A 167 10.30 3.29 -7.16
N ASP A 168 10.49 2.39 -8.14
CA ASP A 168 11.18 1.12 -7.93
C ASP A 168 12.13 0.83 -9.10
N PHE A 169 13.35 0.38 -8.80
CA PHE A 169 14.34 0.08 -9.82
C PHE A 169 13.97 -1.09 -10.73
N ALA A 170 13.11 -2.02 -10.31
CA ALA A 170 12.54 -3.02 -11.21
C ALA A 170 11.74 -2.36 -12.35
N TRP A 171 11.10 -1.21 -12.11
CA TRP A 171 10.44 -0.43 -13.15
C TRP A 171 11.46 0.30 -14.04
N ALA A 172 12.48 0.93 -13.45
CA ALA A 172 13.54 1.63 -14.19
C ALA A 172 14.36 0.68 -15.10
N ARG A 173 14.53 -0.59 -14.69
CA ARG A 173 15.15 -1.64 -15.53
C ARG A 173 14.40 -1.88 -16.83
N LEU A 174 13.11 -1.57 -16.89
CA LEU A 174 12.27 -1.76 -18.07
C LEU A 174 12.30 -0.60 -19.05
N THR A 175 12.91 0.55 -18.73
CA THR A 175 12.85 1.74 -19.59
C THR A 175 13.29 1.48 -21.04
N ARG A 176 14.40 0.76 -21.25
CA ARG A 176 14.85 0.38 -22.61
C ARG A 176 13.90 -0.62 -23.29
N TRP A 177 13.39 -1.60 -22.54
CA TRP A 177 12.40 -2.56 -23.04
C TRP A 177 11.11 -1.87 -23.49
N ARG A 178 10.54 -1.01 -22.64
CA ARG A 178 9.31 -0.25 -22.92
C ARG A 178 9.47 0.61 -24.18
N GLY A 179 10.60 1.31 -24.31
CA GLY A 179 10.89 2.12 -25.49
C GLY A 179 10.96 1.31 -26.80
N LEU A 180 11.61 0.13 -26.77
CA LEU A 180 11.71 -0.74 -27.94
C LEU A 180 10.37 -1.40 -28.31
N VAL A 181 9.60 -1.85 -27.32
CA VAL A 181 8.25 -2.39 -27.56
C VAL A 181 7.36 -1.30 -28.17
N ALA A 182 7.34 -0.09 -27.61
CA ALA A 182 6.56 1.02 -28.14
C ALA A 182 6.97 1.35 -29.59
N SER A 183 8.27 1.44 -29.86
CA SER A 183 8.78 1.73 -31.21
C SER A 183 8.43 0.64 -32.22
N ALA A 184 8.51 -0.64 -31.82
CA ALA A 184 8.12 -1.76 -32.66
C ALA A 184 6.60 -1.81 -32.88
N TYR A 185 5.82 -1.46 -31.86
CA TYR A 185 4.36 -1.45 -31.91
C TYR A 185 3.81 -0.44 -32.93
N GLU A 186 4.46 0.72 -33.06
CA GLU A 186 4.07 1.81 -33.96
C GLU A 186 4.35 1.53 -35.45
N VAL A 187 5.08 0.46 -35.78
CA VAL A 187 5.34 0.08 -37.17
C VAL A 187 4.04 -0.39 -37.84
N PRO A 188 3.58 0.26 -38.94
CA PRO A 188 2.37 -0.15 -39.62
C PRO A 188 2.50 -1.52 -40.30
N PRO A 189 1.40 -2.27 -40.41
CA PRO A 189 0.07 -1.99 -39.85
C PRO A 189 0.03 -2.08 -38.31
N VAL A 190 -0.69 -1.14 -37.69
CA VAL A 190 -0.88 -1.10 -36.24
C VAL A 190 -2.24 -1.70 -35.93
N SER A 191 -2.25 -2.90 -35.35
CA SER A 191 -3.45 -3.59 -34.88
C SER A 191 -3.29 -4.02 -33.42
N VAL A 192 -4.42 -4.14 -32.71
CA VAL A 192 -4.43 -4.60 -31.32
C VAL A 192 -4.02 -6.08 -31.30
N PRO A 193 -3.04 -6.48 -30.48
CA PRO A 193 -2.63 -7.87 -30.39
C PRO A 193 -3.77 -8.77 -29.89
N SER A 194 -3.87 -9.98 -30.43
CA SER A 194 -4.73 -11.03 -29.91
C SER A 194 -4.13 -11.71 -28.67
N SER A 195 -2.80 -11.66 -28.51
CA SER A 195 -2.11 -12.13 -27.31
C SER A 195 -0.85 -11.33 -27.02
N VAL A 196 -0.53 -11.25 -25.73
CA VAL A 196 0.68 -10.62 -25.19
C VAL A 196 1.41 -11.66 -24.34
N GLU A 197 2.67 -11.91 -24.65
CA GLU A 197 3.53 -12.84 -23.93
C GLU A 197 4.77 -12.10 -23.44
N VAL A 198 5.09 -12.21 -22.15
CA VAL A 198 6.34 -11.74 -21.56
C VAL A 198 7.13 -12.95 -21.10
N LEU A 199 8.29 -13.15 -21.73
CA LEU A 199 9.21 -14.21 -21.35
C LEU A 199 10.18 -13.67 -20.30
N GLY A 200 10.34 -14.37 -19.18
CA GLY A 200 11.26 -13.94 -18.14
C GLY A 200 11.24 -14.83 -16.90
N THR A 201 12.16 -14.53 -15.98
CA THR A 201 12.31 -15.27 -14.73
C THR A 201 11.05 -15.12 -13.86
N GLU A 202 10.45 -16.25 -13.50
CA GLU A 202 9.31 -16.28 -12.58
C GLU A 202 9.70 -15.67 -11.23
N GLY A 203 8.77 -14.95 -10.59
CA GLY A 203 9.05 -14.28 -9.32
C GLY A 203 9.82 -12.94 -9.43
N ASN A 204 10.25 -12.53 -10.63
CA ASN A 204 10.97 -11.27 -10.80
C ASN A 204 10.00 -10.07 -10.92
N PRO A 205 10.16 -9.00 -10.11
CA PRO A 205 9.31 -7.80 -10.17
C PRO A 205 9.28 -7.12 -11.54
N SER A 206 10.41 -7.09 -12.26
CA SER A 206 10.48 -6.44 -13.58
C SER A 206 9.64 -7.19 -14.62
N VAL A 207 9.59 -8.52 -14.54
CA VAL A 207 8.79 -9.36 -15.44
C VAL A 207 7.29 -9.11 -15.20
N LEU A 208 6.89 -9.09 -13.93
CA LEU A 208 5.51 -8.80 -13.56
C LEU A 208 5.09 -7.39 -14.00
N LEU A 209 5.90 -6.37 -13.71
CA LEU A 209 5.62 -4.99 -14.09
C LEU A 209 5.54 -4.81 -15.61
N MET A 210 6.37 -5.52 -16.38
CA MET A 210 6.34 -5.50 -17.84
C MET A 210 5.02 -6.08 -18.39
N ALA A 211 4.61 -7.25 -17.90
CA ALA A 211 3.35 -7.88 -18.29
C ALA A 211 2.16 -6.99 -17.92
N SER A 212 2.18 -6.43 -16.71
CA SER A 212 1.14 -5.55 -16.18
C SER A 212 1.02 -4.25 -16.97
N TRP A 213 2.16 -3.67 -17.37
CA TRP A 213 2.18 -2.49 -18.21
C TRP A 213 1.59 -2.75 -19.59
N LEU A 214 1.98 -3.85 -20.25
CA LEU A 214 1.44 -4.21 -21.56
C LEU A 214 -0.05 -4.49 -21.48
N GLN A 215 -0.50 -5.23 -20.46
CA GLN A 215 -1.91 -5.52 -20.24
C GLN A 215 -2.72 -4.25 -20.00
N HIS A 216 -2.26 -3.39 -19.10
CA HIS A 216 -2.91 -2.11 -18.80
C HIS A 216 -2.99 -1.20 -20.03
N THR A 217 -1.90 -1.12 -20.80
CA THR A 217 -1.80 -0.23 -21.97
C THR A 217 -2.61 -0.74 -23.16
N LEU A 218 -2.63 -2.05 -23.40
CA LEU A 218 -3.24 -2.66 -24.58
C LEU A 218 -4.67 -3.18 -24.33
N GLY A 219 -5.07 -3.36 -23.07
CA GLY A 219 -6.36 -3.95 -22.72
C GLY A 219 -6.46 -5.45 -23.03
N VAL A 220 -5.32 -6.13 -23.18
CA VAL A 220 -5.22 -7.55 -23.54
C VAL A 220 -4.49 -8.29 -22.43
N GLU A 221 -5.02 -9.44 -22.02
CA GLU A 221 -4.39 -10.26 -20.98
C GLU A 221 -2.96 -10.66 -21.36
N ALA A 222 -2.01 -10.40 -20.45
CA ALA A 222 -0.59 -10.71 -20.66
C ALA A 222 -0.22 -12.00 -19.93
N SER A 223 0.31 -12.97 -20.67
CA SER A 223 0.84 -14.22 -20.11
C SER A 223 2.33 -14.06 -19.80
N ILE A 224 2.74 -14.50 -18.60
CA ILE A 224 4.16 -14.62 -18.24
C ILE A 224 4.60 -16.05 -18.52
N LEU A 225 5.65 -16.20 -19.32
CA LEU A 225 6.21 -17.48 -19.71
C LEU A 225 7.67 -17.59 -19.24
N PRO A 226 8.17 -18.80 -18.90
CA PRO A 226 9.57 -18.99 -18.58
C PRO A 226 10.46 -18.65 -19.80
N PRO A 227 11.73 -18.26 -19.57
CA PRO A 227 12.65 -18.00 -20.67
C PRO A 227 12.94 -19.30 -21.45
N PRO A 228 13.34 -19.21 -22.74
CA PRO A 228 13.65 -20.38 -23.57
C PRO A 228 14.86 -21.19 -23.10
N SER A 229 15.74 -20.58 -22.30
CA SER A 229 16.89 -21.22 -21.67
C SER A 229 16.80 -21.11 -20.15
N ASP A 230 17.02 -22.23 -19.46
CA ASP A 230 17.16 -22.29 -18.00
C ASP A 230 18.54 -21.77 -17.55
N ASP A 231 19.02 -20.66 -18.13
CA ASP A 231 20.25 -20.02 -17.68
C ASP A 231 20.01 -19.45 -16.28
N PRO A 232 20.60 -20.04 -15.22
CA PRO A 232 20.35 -19.61 -13.86
C PRO A 232 20.92 -18.20 -13.59
N ASP A 233 21.85 -17.72 -14.41
CA ASP A 233 22.45 -16.38 -14.31
C ASP A 233 21.56 -15.31 -14.99
N PHE A 234 20.46 -15.74 -15.63
CA PHE A 234 19.49 -14.87 -16.25
C PHE A 234 18.33 -14.52 -15.30
N ALA A 235 18.34 -13.27 -14.79
CA ALA A 235 17.28 -12.72 -13.97
C ALA A 235 16.60 -11.52 -14.67
N GLY A 236 15.28 -11.62 -14.88
CA GLY A 236 14.44 -10.51 -15.37
C GLY A 236 13.72 -10.80 -16.69
N VAL A 237 13.44 -9.74 -17.46
CA VAL A 237 12.74 -9.85 -18.76
C VAL A 237 13.69 -10.40 -19.82
N HIS A 238 13.36 -11.57 -20.35
CA HIS A 238 14.05 -12.23 -21.46
C HIS A 238 13.49 -11.80 -22.81
N GLY A 239 12.18 -11.62 -22.92
CA GLY A 239 11.56 -11.28 -24.18
C GLY A 239 10.12 -10.80 -24.05
N VAL A 240 9.63 -10.22 -25.13
CA VAL A 240 8.25 -9.78 -25.29
C VAL A 240 7.78 -10.19 -26.67
N ARG A 241 6.59 -10.79 -26.74
CA ARG A 241 5.97 -11.20 -27.99
C ARG A 241 4.53 -10.70 -28.05
N LEU A 242 4.21 -9.97 -29.12
CA LEU A 242 2.89 -9.44 -29.39
C LEU A 242 2.37 -10.12 -30.66
N VAL A 243 1.34 -10.95 -30.54
CA VAL A 243 0.73 -11.65 -31.68
C VAL A 243 -0.42 -10.81 -32.19
N ARG A 244 -0.33 -10.37 -33.44
CA ARG A 244 -1.37 -9.61 -34.13
C ARG A 244 -1.87 -10.39 -35.34
N GLU A 245 -2.99 -9.95 -35.91
CA GLU A 245 -3.52 -10.51 -37.15
C GLU A 245 -2.56 -10.29 -38.34
N ASP A 246 -1.84 -9.17 -38.35
CA ASP A 246 -0.93 -8.75 -39.41
C ASP A 246 0.51 -9.25 -39.24
N GLY A 247 0.80 -9.95 -38.14
CA GLY A 247 2.09 -10.58 -37.88
C GLY A 247 2.47 -10.54 -36.40
N THR A 248 3.66 -11.03 -36.08
CA THR A 248 4.16 -11.08 -34.70
C THR A 248 5.31 -10.10 -34.55
N ILE A 249 5.26 -9.29 -33.49
CA ILE A 249 6.41 -8.55 -32.99
C ILE A 249 7.07 -9.40 -31.91
N GLU A 250 8.36 -9.65 -32.03
CA GLU A 250 9.14 -10.45 -31.08
C GLU A 250 10.42 -9.71 -30.71
N LEU A 251 10.63 -9.42 -29.44
CA LEU A 251 11.89 -8.92 -28.91
C LEU A 251 12.44 -10.00 -27.99
N THR A 252 13.63 -10.53 -28.30
CA THR A 252 14.25 -11.62 -27.52
C THR A 252 15.68 -11.29 -27.19
N ARG A 253 16.06 -11.43 -25.93
CA ARG A 253 17.44 -11.27 -25.48
C ARG A 253 18.29 -12.46 -25.91
N VAL A 254 19.41 -12.17 -26.57
CA VAL A 254 20.32 -13.20 -27.10
C VAL A 254 21.70 -13.16 -26.42
N SER A 255 22.02 -12.06 -25.74
CA SER A 255 23.19 -11.93 -24.86
C SER A 255 22.95 -10.86 -23.79
N ASP A 256 23.89 -10.67 -22.86
CA ASP A 256 23.81 -9.59 -21.88
C ASP A 256 23.82 -8.19 -22.50
N ASP A 257 24.41 -8.06 -23.69
CA ASP A 257 24.60 -6.79 -24.40
C ASP A 257 23.65 -6.57 -25.56
N SER A 258 22.82 -7.54 -25.92
CA SER A 258 22.00 -7.43 -27.13
C SER A 258 20.70 -8.22 -27.11
N ILE A 259 19.74 -7.70 -27.88
CA ILE A 259 18.49 -8.37 -28.22
C ILE A 259 18.34 -8.47 -29.74
N VAL A 260 17.52 -9.41 -30.19
CA VAL A 260 17.01 -9.49 -31.55
C VAL A 260 15.56 -9.04 -31.53
N MET A 261 15.23 -8.09 -32.40
CA MET A 261 13.87 -7.62 -32.66
C MET A 261 13.42 -8.15 -34.02
N LYS A 262 12.30 -8.85 -34.07
CA LYS A 262 11.62 -9.24 -35.31
C LYS A 262 10.30 -8.49 -35.42
N LEU A 263 10.06 -7.94 -36.60
CA LEU A 263 8.82 -7.24 -36.94
C LEU A 263 8.01 -8.12 -37.92
N PRO A 264 6.70 -7.88 -38.05
CA PRO A 264 5.87 -8.52 -39.05
C PRO A 264 6.51 -8.50 -40.46
N GLY A 265 6.77 -9.69 -41.01
CA GLY A 265 7.37 -9.85 -42.34
C GLY A 265 8.90 -9.78 -42.41
N ASP A 266 9.59 -9.61 -41.27
CA ASP A 266 11.06 -9.70 -41.18
C ASP A 266 11.50 -10.93 -40.38
N ASP A 267 11.82 -12.01 -41.09
CA ASP A 267 12.33 -13.25 -40.49
C ASP A 267 13.83 -13.18 -40.14
N SER A 268 14.55 -12.15 -40.62
CA SER A 268 16.00 -12.03 -40.42
C SER A 268 16.38 -11.51 -39.04
N GLY A 269 15.53 -10.65 -38.47
CA GLY A 269 15.68 -10.07 -37.14
C GLY A 269 16.76 -8.99 -37.08
N GLN A 270 16.43 -7.85 -36.50
CA GLN A 270 17.36 -6.76 -36.27
C GLN A 270 18.07 -6.93 -34.91
N HIS A 271 19.40 -6.94 -34.92
CA HIS A 271 20.19 -6.88 -33.70
C HIS A 271 20.20 -5.46 -33.13
N VAL A 272 19.86 -5.34 -31.85
CA VAL A 272 19.85 -4.08 -31.10
C VAL A 272 20.76 -4.22 -29.89
N THR A 273 21.74 -3.32 -29.77
CA THR A 273 22.59 -3.22 -28.58
C THR A 273 21.75 -2.75 -27.39
N MET A 274 21.65 -3.60 -26.37
CA MET A 274 20.89 -3.33 -25.15
C MET A 274 21.56 -4.02 -23.95
N PRO A 275 22.67 -3.44 -23.43
CA PRO A 275 23.30 -3.94 -22.22
C PRO A 275 22.36 -3.91 -21.03
N ARG A 276 22.58 -4.85 -20.10
CA ARG A 276 21.94 -4.83 -18.78
C ARG A 276 22.27 -3.49 -18.11
N ARG A 277 21.29 -2.96 -17.40
CA ARG A 277 21.45 -1.67 -16.73
C ARG A 277 22.18 -1.82 -15.41
N THR A 278 23.22 -1.03 -15.21
CA THR A 278 23.95 -1.00 -13.94
C THR A 278 23.18 -0.20 -12.89
N LEU A 279 23.49 -0.41 -11.61
CA LEU A 279 22.86 0.35 -10.52
C LEU A 279 23.08 1.87 -10.67
N ALA A 280 24.29 2.27 -11.09
CA ALA A 280 24.60 3.66 -11.41
C ALA A 280 23.70 4.24 -12.50
N GLU A 281 23.43 3.49 -13.59
CA GLU A 281 22.50 3.94 -14.65
C GLU A 281 21.06 4.06 -14.15
N LEU A 282 20.65 3.25 -13.17
CA LEU A 282 19.31 3.29 -12.59
C LEU A 282 19.15 4.51 -11.66
N VAL A 283 20.10 4.72 -10.75
CA VAL A 283 20.14 5.91 -9.87
C VAL A 283 20.16 7.19 -10.70
N THR A 284 21.04 7.28 -11.70
CA THR A 284 21.13 8.46 -12.59
C THR A 284 19.81 8.75 -13.31
N GLU A 285 19.07 7.73 -13.74
CA GLU A 285 17.75 7.94 -14.36
C GLU A 285 16.74 8.53 -13.37
N GLU A 286 16.66 7.95 -12.17
CA GLU A 286 15.74 8.41 -11.12
C GLU A 286 16.04 9.84 -10.65
N LEU A 287 17.31 10.24 -10.63
CA LEU A 287 17.72 11.60 -10.27
C LEU A 287 17.45 12.64 -11.37
N ARG A 288 17.16 12.21 -12.61
CA ARG A 288 16.91 13.11 -13.73
C ARG A 288 15.53 13.77 -13.69
N ARG A 289 14.53 13.09 -13.16
CA ARG A 289 13.16 13.60 -13.02
C ARG A 289 12.60 13.24 -11.65
N LEU A 290 12.50 14.24 -10.78
CA LEU A 290 11.97 14.06 -9.43
C LEU A 290 10.43 14.09 -9.38
N ASP A 291 9.77 14.54 -10.45
CA ASP A 291 8.32 14.49 -10.55
C ASP A 291 7.81 13.03 -10.54
N PRO A 292 6.59 12.80 -10.01
CA PRO A 292 5.97 11.48 -9.96
C PRO A 292 5.97 10.76 -11.31
N ASP A 293 6.17 9.44 -11.30
CA ASP A 293 5.87 8.58 -12.45
C ASP A 293 4.45 8.01 -12.27
N GLU A 294 3.47 8.70 -12.87
CA GLU A 294 2.05 8.28 -12.81
C GLU A 294 1.83 6.90 -13.45
N VAL A 295 2.58 6.58 -14.52
CA VAL A 295 2.47 5.30 -15.21
C VAL A 295 2.94 4.17 -14.30
N TYR A 296 4.02 4.38 -13.54
CA TYR A 296 4.45 3.41 -12.55
C TYR A 296 3.34 3.11 -11.53
N GLY A 297 2.70 4.14 -10.97
CA GLY A 297 1.62 3.98 -10.00
C GLY A 297 0.43 3.19 -10.56
N GLU A 298 0.02 3.49 -11.79
CA GLU A 298 -1.05 2.76 -12.48
C GLU A 298 -0.69 1.28 -12.71
N VAL A 299 0.51 1.02 -13.25
CA VAL A 299 0.99 -0.33 -13.54
C VAL A 299 1.16 -1.14 -12.26
N LEU A 300 1.73 -0.55 -11.21
CA LEU A 300 1.87 -1.18 -9.90
C LEU A 300 0.50 -1.53 -9.31
N GLY A 301 -0.49 -0.64 -9.46
CA GLY A 301 -1.87 -0.88 -9.09
C GLY A 301 -2.47 -2.09 -9.81
N ALA A 302 -2.25 -2.19 -11.12
CA ALA A 302 -2.74 -3.27 -11.97
C ALA A 302 -2.03 -4.61 -11.72
N ALA A 303 -0.75 -4.60 -11.31
CA ALA A 303 0.14 -5.76 -11.32
C ALA A 303 -0.26 -6.96 -10.46
N PHE A 304 -1.17 -6.78 -9.51
CA PHE A 304 -1.77 -7.88 -8.77
C PHE A 304 -3.29 -7.76 -8.67
N SER A 305 -3.91 -7.17 -9.68
CA SER A 305 -5.37 -7.05 -9.82
C SER A 305 -5.92 -8.23 -10.64
N GLY A 306 -5.88 -9.43 -10.06
CA GLY A 306 -6.56 -10.60 -10.66
C GLY A 306 -8.07 -10.63 -10.40
N ILE A 307 -8.68 -9.52 -9.95
CA ILE A 307 -10.07 -9.47 -9.52
C ILE A 307 -10.83 -8.53 -10.45
N SER A 308 -11.29 -9.09 -11.57
CA SER A 308 -12.22 -8.43 -12.50
C SER A 308 -13.68 -8.56 -12.06
N ASP A 309 -13.99 -9.46 -11.11
CA ASP A 309 -15.34 -9.69 -10.59
C ASP A 309 -15.36 -9.60 -9.06
N THR A 310 -16.02 -8.58 -8.52
CA THR A 310 -16.17 -8.39 -7.08
C THR A 310 -17.10 -9.43 -6.43
N ALA A 311 -17.90 -10.17 -7.20
CA ALA A 311 -18.72 -11.27 -6.69
C ALA A 311 -17.86 -12.46 -6.21
N THR A 312 -16.60 -12.58 -6.66
CA THR A 312 -15.71 -13.66 -6.24
C THR A 312 -15.39 -13.64 -4.75
N PHE A 313 -15.49 -12.48 -4.07
CA PHE A 313 -15.20 -12.37 -2.64
C PHE A 313 -16.20 -13.12 -1.75
N ALA A 314 -17.42 -13.35 -2.23
CA ALA A 314 -18.44 -14.13 -1.53
C ALA A 314 -18.29 -15.64 -1.77
N SER A 315 -17.56 -16.05 -2.81
CA SER A 315 -17.46 -17.44 -3.23
C SER A 315 -16.73 -18.31 -2.21
N GLY A 316 -17.22 -19.52 -1.98
CA GLY A 316 -16.61 -20.51 -1.08
C GLY A 316 -16.77 -20.22 0.42
N LYS A 317 -17.51 -19.18 0.80
CA LYS A 317 -17.77 -18.80 2.19
C LYS A 317 -19.12 -19.29 2.71
N PRO A 318 -19.30 -19.39 4.04
CA PRO A 318 -20.57 -19.77 4.63
C PRO A 318 -21.74 -18.88 4.17
N ALA A 319 -22.89 -19.50 3.92
CA ALA A 319 -24.10 -18.79 3.56
C ALA A 319 -24.58 -17.89 4.72
N PRO A 320 -25.22 -16.73 4.43
CA PRO A 320 -25.77 -15.86 5.46
C PRO A 320 -26.87 -16.56 6.29
N GLN A 321 -26.96 -16.18 7.57
CA GLN A 321 -28.01 -16.64 8.48
C GLN A 321 -28.77 -15.44 9.05
N ASP A 322 -30.08 -15.56 9.15
CA ASP A 322 -30.95 -14.50 9.66
C ASP A 322 -31.27 -14.74 11.13
N VAL A 323 -31.08 -13.71 11.95
CA VAL A 323 -31.55 -13.63 13.33
C VAL A 323 -32.59 -12.52 13.37
N VAL A 324 -33.86 -12.91 13.50
CA VAL A 324 -34.99 -11.95 13.53
C VAL A 324 -35.40 -11.71 14.98
N VAL A 325 -35.42 -10.43 15.37
CA VAL A 325 -35.79 -9.94 16.71
C VAL A 325 -36.87 -8.88 16.61
N ALA A 326 -37.39 -8.42 17.76
CA ALA A 326 -38.60 -7.61 17.81
C ALA A 326 -38.47 -6.23 17.14
N ASP A 327 -37.42 -5.47 17.49
CA ASP A 327 -37.26 -4.07 17.14
C ASP A 327 -35.77 -3.67 17.06
N ALA A 328 -35.50 -2.40 16.76
CA ALA A 328 -34.15 -1.86 16.60
C ALA A 328 -33.28 -2.00 17.86
N GLU A 329 -33.83 -1.74 19.05
CA GLU A 329 -33.15 -1.98 20.32
C GLU A 329 -32.78 -3.46 20.51
N ALA A 330 -33.69 -4.38 20.16
CA ALA A 330 -33.41 -5.81 20.21
C ALA A 330 -32.32 -6.22 19.21
N VAL A 331 -32.28 -5.61 18.00
CA VAL A 331 -31.20 -5.81 17.03
C VAL A 331 -29.87 -5.39 17.64
N ALA A 332 -29.83 -4.18 18.22
CA ALA A 332 -28.63 -3.65 18.85
C ALA A 332 -28.11 -4.51 20.00
N GLN A 333 -29.01 -4.95 20.89
CA GLN A 333 -28.64 -5.80 22.02
C GLN A 333 -28.14 -7.17 21.57
N ALA A 334 -28.84 -7.82 20.63
CA ALA A 334 -28.44 -9.13 20.11
C ALA A 334 -27.07 -9.05 19.41
N ALA A 335 -26.84 -8.00 18.61
CA ALA A 335 -25.58 -7.78 17.94
C ALA A 335 -24.44 -7.49 18.92
N ALA A 336 -24.66 -6.68 19.96
CA ALA A 336 -23.67 -6.37 20.98
C ALA A 336 -23.26 -7.62 21.77
N THR A 337 -24.23 -8.42 22.22
CA THR A 337 -23.96 -9.69 22.93
C THR A 337 -23.17 -10.66 22.06
N ALA A 338 -23.62 -10.90 20.81
CA ALA A 338 -22.91 -11.81 19.90
C ALA A 338 -21.50 -11.31 19.57
N THR A 339 -21.32 -9.99 19.40
CA THR A 339 -20.01 -9.38 19.16
C THR A 339 -19.08 -9.59 20.34
N ALA A 340 -19.56 -9.38 21.57
CA ALA A 340 -18.75 -9.57 22.77
C ALA A 340 -18.31 -11.03 22.95
N GLU A 341 -19.20 -12.00 22.70
CA GLU A 341 -18.88 -13.43 22.73
C GLU A 341 -17.81 -13.80 21.69
N GLN A 342 -17.93 -13.28 20.46
CA GLN A 342 -16.97 -13.51 19.37
C GLN A 342 -15.59 -12.92 19.71
N LEU A 343 -15.54 -11.73 20.30
CA LEU A 343 -14.30 -11.08 20.73
C LEU A 343 -13.65 -11.81 21.91
N ALA A 344 -14.44 -12.30 22.88
CA ALA A 344 -13.93 -13.13 23.97
C ALA A 344 -13.27 -14.40 23.42
N ALA A 345 -13.95 -15.12 22.53
CA ALA A 345 -13.42 -16.31 21.88
C ALA A 345 -12.19 -16.03 21.00
N ALA A 346 -12.07 -14.82 20.44
CA ALA A 346 -10.89 -14.39 19.72
C ALA A 346 -9.68 -14.20 20.64
N LEU A 347 -9.88 -13.52 21.79
CA LEU A 347 -8.81 -13.24 22.76
C LEU A 347 -8.30 -14.48 23.50
N GLU A 348 -9.06 -15.59 23.50
CA GLU A 348 -8.56 -16.90 23.94
C GLU A 348 -7.49 -17.48 23.00
N LYS A 349 -7.56 -17.12 21.71
CA LYS A 349 -6.72 -17.71 20.65
C LYS A 349 -5.65 -16.76 20.13
N ARG A 350 -5.81 -15.46 20.33
CA ARG A 350 -4.99 -14.40 19.73
C ARG A 350 -4.63 -13.33 20.76
N PRO A 351 -3.47 -12.69 20.65
CA PRO A 351 -3.02 -11.69 21.63
C PRO A 351 -3.88 -10.43 21.64
N VAL A 352 -4.54 -10.10 20.52
CA VAL A 352 -5.45 -8.96 20.38
C VAL A 352 -6.69 -9.37 19.59
N ALA A 353 -7.76 -8.58 19.68
CA ALA A 353 -8.96 -8.76 18.87
C ALA A 353 -9.39 -7.45 18.19
N HIS A 354 -9.88 -7.57 16.96
CA HIS A 354 -10.19 -6.44 16.09
C HIS A 354 -11.68 -6.35 15.79
N LEU A 355 -12.28 -5.21 16.15
CA LEU A 355 -13.70 -4.89 15.91
C LEU A 355 -13.81 -3.71 14.94
N VAL A 356 -14.60 -3.86 13.88
CA VAL A 356 -14.98 -2.78 12.99
C VAL A 356 -16.38 -2.29 13.33
N LEU A 357 -16.49 -1.00 13.61
CA LEU A 357 -17.71 -0.27 13.90
C LEU A 357 -18.31 0.31 12.61
N THR A 358 -19.59 0.66 12.71
CA THR A 358 -20.35 1.30 11.63
C THR A 358 -21.19 2.42 12.21
N GLY A 359 -21.51 3.43 11.39
CA GLY A 359 -22.46 4.46 11.76
C GLY A 359 -23.91 4.04 11.58
N GLY A 360 -24.78 5.05 11.46
CA GLY A 360 -26.22 4.86 11.31
C GLY A 360 -26.91 4.46 12.63
N THR A 361 -28.23 4.59 12.65
CA THR A 361 -29.04 4.51 13.90
C THR A 361 -28.83 3.21 14.67
N VAL A 362 -28.92 2.05 14.01
CA VAL A 362 -28.74 0.75 14.70
C VAL A 362 -27.28 0.50 15.04
N GLY A 363 -26.34 0.97 14.23
CA GLY A 363 -24.91 0.88 14.50
C GLY A 363 -24.52 1.62 15.78
N THR A 364 -25.00 2.86 15.95
CA THR A 364 -24.75 3.65 17.17
C THR A 364 -25.47 3.09 18.40
N LEU A 365 -26.69 2.55 18.25
CA LEU A 365 -27.37 1.82 19.34
C LEU A 365 -26.58 0.57 19.77
N THR A 366 -26.05 -0.19 18.82
CA THR A 366 -25.20 -1.36 19.10
C THR A 366 -23.93 -0.95 19.82
N ALA A 367 -23.29 0.13 19.36
CA ALA A 367 -22.11 0.70 20.00
C ALA A 367 -22.40 1.11 21.46
N ALA A 368 -23.56 1.70 21.75
CA ALA A 368 -23.97 2.05 23.11
C ALA A 368 -24.22 0.82 24.01
N ALA A 369 -24.63 -0.32 23.44
CA ALA A 369 -24.85 -1.57 24.18
C ALA A 369 -23.56 -2.40 24.41
N LEU A 370 -22.51 -2.17 23.62
CA LEU A 370 -21.27 -2.94 23.66
C LEU A 370 -20.55 -2.92 25.03
N PRO A 371 -20.38 -1.79 25.75
CA PRO A 371 -19.64 -1.79 27.02
C PRO A 371 -20.17 -2.82 28.03
N ALA A 372 -21.49 -2.88 28.22
CA ALA A 372 -22.12 -3.84 29.12
C ALA A 372 -21.92 -5.29 28.63
N ALA A 373 -22.10 -5.54 27.33
CA ALA A 373 -21.92 -6.86 26.75
C ALA A 373 -20.47 -7.36 26.83
N LEU A 374 -19.49 -6.48 26.63
CA LEU A 374 -18.05 -6.79 26.73
C LEU A 374 -17.68 -7.21 28.16
N VAL A 375 -18.20 -6.52 29.17
CA VAL A 375 -18.01 -6.86 30.59
C VAL A 375 -18.65 -8.21 30.90
N GLU A 376 -19.88 -8.45 30.45
CA GLU A 376 -20.59 -9.72 30.67
C GLU A 376 -19.87 -10.92 30.04
N ALA A 377 -19.32 -10.74 28.85
CA ALA A 377 -18.53 -11.76 28.15
C ALA A 377 -17.09 -11.92 28.67
N GLY A 378 -16.65 -11.07 29.61
CA GLY A 378 -15.29 -11.11 30.18
C GLY A 378 -14.20 -10.69 29.19
N VAL A 379 -14.50 -9.79 28.25
CA VAL A 379 -13.54 -9.30 27.26
C VAL A 379 -12.52 -8.36 27.91
N ASP A 380 -11.23 -8.63 27.69
CA ASP A 380 -10.15 -7.71 28.07
C ASP A 380 -10.07 -6.54 27.08
N VAL A 381 -10.71 -5.43 27.45
CA VAL A 381 -10.80 -4.20 26.64
C VAL A 381 -9.42 -3.62 26.31
N ALA A 382 -8.40 -3.85 27.13
CA ALA A 382 -7.05 -3.37 26.86
C ALA A 382 -6.40 -4.01 25.62
N ARG A 383 -6.95 -5.15 25.17
CA ARG A 383 -6.48 -5.94 24.02
C ARG A 383 -7.38 -5.79 22.79
N LEU A 384 -8.37 -4.89 22.83
CA LEU A 384 -9.24 -4.59 21.69
C LEU A 384 -8.63 -3.49 20.82
N HIS A 385 -8.78 -3.65 19.51
CA HIS A 385 -8.58 -2.61 18.50
C HIS A 385 -9.91 -2.26 17.84
N LEU A 386 -10.22 -0.97 17.77
CA LEU A 386 -11.45 -0.44 17.17
C LEU A 386 -11.17 0.26 15.85
N TRP A 387 -11.98 -0.04 14.84
CA TRP A 387 -11.88 0.46 13.47
C TRP A 387 -13.25 0.93 12.98
N TRP A 388 -13.31 1.59 11.82
CA TRP A 388 -14.55 1.98 11.16
C TRP A 388 -14.62 1.39 9.75
N GLY A 389 -15.82 0.95 9.34
CA GLY A 389 -16.06 0.44 7.99
C GLY A 389 -16.09 1.54 6.92
N ASP A 390 -16.55 2.73 7.31
CA ASP A 390 -16.54 3.95 6.53
C ASP A 390 -16.59 5.18 7.45
N GLU A 391 -16.30 6.35 6.90
CA GLU A 391 -16.41 7.62 7.60
C GLU A 391 -16.73 8.75 6.62
N ARG A 392 -17.45 9.76 7.12
CA ARG A 392 -17.78 10.99 6.40
C ARG A 392 -16.57 11.90 6.52
N PHE A 393 -16.01 12.32 5.39
CA PHE A 393 -14.82 13.15 5.36
C PHE A 393 -15.20 14.62 5.55
N VAL A 394 -15.45 14.98 6.80
CA VAL A 394 -15.88 16.30 7.26
C VAL A 394 -15.10 16.67 8.53
N GLU A 395 -15.28 17.90 9.02
CA GLU A 395 -14.61 18.41 10.22
C GLU A 395 -14.72 17.44 11.43
N PRO A 396 -13.66 17.33 12.27
CA PRO A 396 -13.58 16.35 13.36
C PRO A 396 -14.76 16.30 14.34
N ASP A 397 -15.38 17.45 14.61
CA ASP A 397 -16.49 17.59 15.57
C ASP A 397 -17.87 17.62 14.90
N SER A 398 -17.95 17.32 13.60
CA SER A 398 -19.22 17.27 12.89
C SER A 398 -20.08 16.10 13.38
N GLU A 399 -21.36 16.37 13.66
CA GLU A 399 -22.35 15.34 14.00
C GLU A 399 -22.56 14.29 12.88
N GLU A 400 -22.12 14.58 11.65
CA GLU A 400 -22.16 13.66 10.52
C GLU A 400 -21.08 12.56 10.59
N ARG A 401 -20.08 12.68 11.47
CA ARG A 401 -19.03 11.69 11.65
C ARG A 401 -19.56 10.46 12.39
N ASN A 402 -19.27 9.28 11.87
CA ASN A 402 -19.56 8.00 12.49
C ASN A 402 -18.84 7.88 13.84
N GLU A 403 -17.58 8.34 13.94
CA GLU A 403 -16.83 8.34 15.20
C GLU A 403 -17.46 9.25 16.26
N VAL A 404 -17.91 10.46 15.90
CA VAL A 404 -18.64 11.37 16.81
C VAL A 404 -19.90 10.69 17.34
N GLY A 405 -20.62 9.97 16.48
CA GLY A 405 -21.85 9.26 16.83
C GLY A 405 -21.69 8.15 17.87
N VAL A 406 -20.47 7.67 18.13
CA VAL A 406 -20.18 6.61 19.12
C VAL A 406 -19.24 7.06 20.23
N ARG A 407 -18.66 8.26 20.14
CA ARG A 407 -17.62 8.77 21.04
C ARG A 407 -18.04 8.69 22.51
N ALA A 408 -19.14 9.36 22.85
CA ALA A 408 -19.60 9.45 24.23
C ALA A 408 -20.14 8.12 24.78
N SER A 409 -20.82 7.31 23.96
CA SER A 409 -21.49 6.09 24.43
C SER A 409 -20.61 4.85 24.44
N LEU A 410 -19.51 4.85 23.68
CA LEU A 410 -18.59 3.73 23.56
C LEU A 410 -17.15 4.12 23.88
N LEU A 411 -16.57 5.07 23.15
CA LEU A 411 -15.13 5.33 23.23
C LEU A 411 -14.72 5.88 24.60
N ASP A 412 -15.44 6.90 25.08
CA ASP A 412 -15.16 7.53 26.37
C ASP A 412 -15.38 6.52 27.51
N VAL A 413 -16.49 5.76 27.48
CA VAL A 413 -16.79 4.70 28.46
C VAL A 413 -15.67 3.64 28.49
N LEU A 414 -15.27 3.09 27.33
CA LEU A 414 -14.23 2.06 27.29
C LEU A 414 -12.86 2.59 27.71
N ARG A 415 -12.53 3.85 27.42
CA ARG A 415 -11.26 4.46 27.80
C ARG A 415 -11.20 4.77 29.30
N GLU A 416 -12.24 5.41 29.83
CA GLU A 416 -12.27 5.89 31.21
C GLU A 416 -12.55 4.78 32.22
N GLU A 417 -13.42 3.83 31.87
CA GLU A 417 -13.89 2.79 32.81
C GLU A 417 -13.21 1.43 32.58
N HIS A 418 -12.73 1.15 31.36
CA HIS A 418 -12.27 -0.19 30.96
C HIS A 418 -10.85 -0.24 30.37
N GLY A 419 -10.13 0.89 30.36
CA GLY A 419 -8.70 0.91 30.02
C GLY A 419 -8.36 0.71 28.54
N LEU A 420 -9.27 1.05 27.61
CA LEU A 420 -8.98 1.02 26.17
C LEU A 420 -7.80 1.97 25.83
N PRO A 421 -6.69 1.47 25.27
CA PRO A 421 -5.56 2.31 24.90
C PRO A 421 -5.92 3.22 23.70
N ALA A 422 -5.56 4.50 23.76
CA ALA A 422 -5.82 5.44 22.66
C ALA A 422 -5.19 4.97 21.32
N ARG A 423 -3.99 4.36 21.38
CA ARG A 423 -3.30 3.77 20.21
C ARG A 423 -4.05 2.61 19.55
N ASN A 424 -5.06 2.04 20.23
CA ASN A 424 -5.87 0.95 19.70
C ASN A 424 -7.17 1.44 19.05
N VAL A 425 -7.40 2.76 19.02
CA VAL A 425 -8.58 3.37 18.37
C VAL A 425 -8.14 3.98 17.04
N HIS A 426 -8.58 3.37 15.95
CA HIS A 426 -8.13 3.70 14.59
C HIS A 426 -9.21 4.47 13.84
N VAL A 427 -9.25 5.78 14.07
CA VAL A 427 -10.23 6.70 13.48
C VAL A 427 -9.82 7.06 12.06
N MET A 428 -10.77 7.12 11.13
CA MET A 428 -10.51 7.62 9.78
C MET A 428 -10.22 9.14 9.79
N PRO A 429 -9.25 9.63 8.99
CA PRO A 429 -8.89 11.04 9.00
C PRO A 429 -10.03 11.99 8.60
N SER A 430 -9.81 13.25 8.90
CA SER A 430 -10.65 14.40 8.59
C SER A 430 -9.88 15.43 7.73
N PRO A 431 -10.56 16.42 7.13
CA PRO A 431 -9.87 17.51 6.45
C PRO A 431 -8.91 18.30 7.35
N ALA A 432 -9.17 18.34 8.67
CA ALA A 432 -8.33 19.05 9.64
C ALA A 432 -6.95 18.40 9.84
N ASP A 433 -6.77 17.15 9.40
CA ASP A 433 -5.49 16.45 9.42
C ASP A 433 -4.55 16.89 8.28
N GLY A 434 -4.98 17.85 7.44
CA GLY A 434 -4.18 18.40 6.35
C GLY A 434 -4.03 17.47 5.15
N MET A 435 -4.82 16.40 5.09
CA MET A 435 -4.81 15.40 4.02
C MET A 435 -5.87 15.71 2.97
N SER A 436 -5.58 15.38 1.70
CA SER A 436 -6.65 15.22 0.70
C SER A 436 -7.52 14.00 1.03
N LEU A 437 -8.69 13.87 0.41
CA LEU A 437 -9.55 12.70 0.63
C LEU A 437 -8.84 11.41 0.19
N GLU A 438 -8.13 11.46 -0.93
CA GLU A 438 -7.34 10.37 -1.48
C GLU A 438 -6.21 9.97 -0.52
N ASP A 439 -5.46 10.95 0.01
CA ASP A 439 -4.39 10.70 0.98
C ASP A 439 -4.95 10.15 2.29
N ALA A 440 -6.09 10.65 2.76
CA ALA A 440 -6.75 10.17 3.96
C ALA A 440 -7.21 8.70 3.83
N ALA A 441 -7.74 8.32 2.66
CA ALA A 441 -8.10 6.94 2.39
C ALA A 441 -6.87 6.04 2.28
N ALA A 442 -5.81 6.50 1.61
CA ALA A 442 -4.55 5.77 1.51
C ALA A 442 -3.93 5.55 2.91
N TRP A 443 -3.86 6.61 3.73
CA TRP A 443 -3.36 6.56 5.10
C TRP A 443 -4.16 5.58 5.95
N TYR A 444 -5.50 5.61 5.89
CA TYR A 444 -6.31 4.65 6.65
C TYR A 444 -6.10 3.21 6.19
N GLY A 445 -5.99 3.01 4.87
CA GLY A 445 -5.63 1.72 4.29
C GLY A 445 -4.29 1.20 4.80
N GLN A 446 -3.32 2.10 4.97
CA GLN A 446 -1.99 1.79 5.47
C GLN A 446 -1.99 1.41 6.96
N GLN A 447 -2.78 2.07 7.81
CA GLN A 447 -2.90 1.72 9.23
C GLN A 447 -3.34 0.26 9.41
N LEU A 448 -4.24 -0.21 8.54
CA LEU A 448 -4.67 -1.61 8.49
C LEU A 448 -3.50 -2.53 8.10
N ASP A 449 -2.75 -2.16 7.07
CA ASP A 449 -1.61 -2.95 6.60
C ASP A 449 -0.48 -3.03 7.64
N GLN A 450 -0.16 -1.94 8.33
CA GLN A 450 0.85 -1.92 9.40
C GLN A 450 0.43 -2.76 10.59
N THR A 451 -0.84 -2.67 11.00
CA THR A 451 -1.34 -3.42 12.16
C THR A 451 -1.47 -4.92 11.85
N GLY A 452 -1.59 -5.30 10.57
CA GLY A 452 -1.75 -6.69 10.12
C GLY A 452 -0.46 -7.52 10.11
N GLY A 453 0.70 -6.90 10.36
CA GLY A 453 2.02 -7.53 10.25
C GLY A 453 2.48 -7.75 8.81
N ASP A 454 3.64 -8.40 8.65
CA ASP A 454 4.30 -8.57 7.35
C ASP A 454 3.61 -9.58 6.41
N GLU A 455 2.66 -10.36 6.94
CA GLU A 455 1.92 -11.35 6.17
C GLU A 455 0.88 -10.66 5.25
N PRO A 456 0.94 -10.89 3.93
CA PRO A 456 0.16 -10.07 3.01
C PRO A 456 -1.35 -10.38 3.06
N PHE A 457 -2.12 -9.42 3.61
CA PHE A 457 -3.59 -9.30 3.71
C PHE A 457 -4.43 -9.91 2.56
N ARG A 458 -3.92 -9.93 1.32
CA ARG A 458 -4.64 -10.39 0.12
C ARG A 458 -4.22 -11.74 -0.43
N THR A 459 -3.43 -12.53 0.30
CA THR A 459 -2.76 -13.72 -0.29
C THR A 459 -3.05 -15.04 0.39
N ARG A 460 -3.80 -15.08 1.50
CA ARG A 460 -3.98 -16.35 2.23
C ARG A 460 -5.35 -16.62 2.84
N GLY A 461 -6.38 -15.82 2.56
CA GLY A 461 -7.69 -16.03 3.21
C GLY A 461 -7.60 -15.97 4.74
N GLN A 462 -6.61 -15.26 5.28
CA GLN A 462 -6.43 -15.06 6.71
C GLN A 462 -7.22 -13.85 7.14
N ALA A 463 -7.92 -13.99 8.27
CA ALA A 463 -8.80 -12.97 8.76
C ALA A 463 -8.04 -11.86 9.49
N PHE A 464 -8.31 -10.60 9.12
CA PHE A 464 -7.76 -9.43 9.82
C PHE A 464 -8.68 -8.97 10.96
N PHE A 465 -9.98 -8.87 10.68
CA PHE A 465 -10.97 -8.52 11.69
C PHE A 465 -11.58 -9.77 12.30
N ASP A 466 -11.78 -9.75 13.62
CA ASP A 466 -12.57 -10.78 14.28
C ASP A 466 -14.06 -10.52 14.02
N VAL A 467 -14.52 -9.28 14.22
CA VAL A 467 -15.92 -8.90 13.98
C VAL A 467 -16.01 -7.63 13.14
N LEU A 468 -16.83 -7.67 12.09
CA LEU A 468 -17.19 -6.52 11.25
C LEU A 468 -18.69 -6.24 11.36
N LEU A 469 -19.04 -5.08 11.92
CA LEU A 469 -20.41 -4.58 11.97
C LEU A 469 -20.69 -3.70 10.75
N LEU A 470 -21.82 -3.89 10.10
CA LEU A 470 -22.26 -3.07 8.96
C LEU A 470 -23.73 -2.73 9.06
N GLY A 471 -24.08 -1.47 8.82
CA GLY A 471 -25.45 -1.09 8.48
C GLY A 471 -25.75 -1.37 7.00
N VAL A 472 -27.05 -1.51 6.67
CA VAL A 472 -27.52 -1.63 5.29
C VAL A 472 -28.42 -0.45 4.92
N GLY A 473 -28.14 0.20 3.80
CA GLY A 473 -28.98 1.24 3.23
C GLY A 473 -30.30 0.71 2.66
N PRO A 474 -31.34 1.57 2.50
CA PRO A 474 -32.58 1.17 1.81
C PRO A 474 -32.36 0.83 0.32
N ASP A 475 -31.24 1.28 -0.23
CA ASP A 475 -30.70 1.02 -1.56
C ASP A 475 -29.71 -0.15 -1.58
N GLY A 476 -29.52 -0.87 -0.47
CA GLY A 476 -28.61 -2.02 -0.39
C GLY A 476 -27.12 -1.67 -0.28
N HIS A 477 -26.75 -0.39 -0.16
CA HIS A 477 -25.35 -0.03 0.11
C HIS A 477 -24.91 -0.51 1.50
N ILE A 478 -23.62 -0.80 1.63
CA ILE A 478 -22.92 -1.07 2.89
C ILE A 478 -21.70 -0.16 2.97
N ALA A 479 -21.25 0.17 4.19
CA ALA A 479 -20.16 1.12 4.39
C ALA A 479 -20.44 2.39 3.54
N SER A 480 -19.52 2.79 2.67
CA SER A 480 -19.77 3.79 1.64
C SER A 480 -19.62 3.25 0.20
N LEU A 481 -19.94 1.96 0.00
CA LEU A 481 -20.02 1.31 -1.30
C LEU A 481 -21.48 1.29 -1.79
N PHE A 482 -21.81 2.24 -2.67
CA PHE A 482 -23.16 2.45 -3.20
C PHE A 482 -23.42 1.67 -4.49
N PRO A 483 -24.68 1.26 -4.76
CA PRO A 483 -25.07 0.70 -6.05
C PRO A 483 -24.58 1.54 -7.22
N GLN A 484 -24.05 0.87 -8.24
CA GLN A 484 -23.60 1.47 -9.50
C GLN A 484 -22.56 2.60 -9.36
N HIS A 485 -21.79 2.59 -8.27
CA HIS A 485 -20.81 3.62 -7.97
C HIS A 485 -19.37 3.16 -8.25
N PRO A 486 -18.53 3.95 -8.94
CA PRO A 486 -17.14 3.57 -9.29
C PRO A 486 -16.23 3.20 -8.12
N ALA A 487 -16.55 3.66 -6.90
CA ALA A 487 -15.83 3.27 -5.70
C ALA A 487 -15.84 1.75 -5.44
N GLN A 488 -16.85 1.02 -5.93
CA GLN A 488 -16.90 -0.43 -5.83
C GLN A 488 -15.77 -1.13 -6.61
N GLU A 489 -15.33 -0.53 -7.73
CA GLU A 489 -14.31 -1.11 -8.61
C GLU A 489 -12.90 -0.86 -8.07
N LYS A 490 -12.74 0.11 -7.16
CA LYS A 490 -11.47 0.45 -6.50
C LYS A 490 -11.11 -0.57 -5.42
N VAL A 491 -10.74 -1.77 -5.85
CA VAL A 491 -10.36 -2.88 -4.97
C VAL A 491 -8.88 -2.92 -4.63
N LEU A 492 -8.06 -1.99 -5.12
CA LEU A 492 -6.60 -2.08 -5.07
C LEU A 492 -6.00 -1.67 -3.71
N GLY A 493 -6.57 -0.67 -3.03
CA GLY A 493 -6.20 -0.24 -1.68
C GLY A 493 -7.07 -0.87 -0.60
N SER A 494 -6.64 -0.83 0.66
CA SER A 494 -7.43 -1.35 1.81
C SER A 494 -8.61 -0.42 2.17
N ALA A 495 -8.46 0.87 1.90
CA ALA A 495 -9.55 1.84 1.92
C ALA A 495 -9.58 2.65 0.61
N VAL A 496 -10.70 3.33 0.38
CA VAL A 496 -10.98 4.08 -0.85
C VAL A 496 -11.63 5.42 -0.56
N ALA A 497 -11.17 6.44 -1.28
CA ALA A 497 -11.84 7.73 -1.40
C ALA A 497 -13.11 7.61 -2.26
N VAL A 498 -14.24 7.91 -1.65
CA VAL A 498 -15.56 7.96 -2.28
C VAL A 498 -15.93 9.42 -2.51
N THR A 499 -15.86 9.86 -3.75
CA THR A 499 -16.33 11.16 -4.21
C THR A 499 -17.68 11.01 -4.90
N GLY A 500 -18.57 11.99 -4.73
CA GLY A 500 -19.89 11.96 -5.40
C GLY A 500 -20.88 10.97 -4.81
N SER A 501 -20.77 10.65 -3.51
CA SER A 501 -21.77 9.80 -2.83
C SER A 501 -23.19 10.33 -3.09
N PRO A 502 -24.15 9.46 -3.47
CA PRO A 502 -25.53 9.85 -3.75
C PRO A 502 -26.27 10.33 -2.49
N LYS A 503 -25.68 10.11 -1.30
CA LYS A 503 -26.16 10.61 -0.01
C LYS A 503 -25.19 11.62 0.57
N PRO A 504 -25.67 12.77 1.09
CA PRO A 504 -24.81 13.72 1.78
C PRO A 504 -24.24 13.11 3.07
N PRO A 505 -23.07 13.58 3.55
CA PRO A 505 -22.04 14.31 2.80
C PRO A 505 -21.47 13.49 1.63
N SER A 506 -21.09 14.16 0.54
CA SER A 506 -20.71 13.51 -0.72
C SER A 506 -19.28 12.93 -0.73
N GLN A 507 -18.44 13.32 0.22
CA GLN A 507 -17.06 12.84 0.36
C GLN A 507 -16.96 11.92 1.56
N ARG A 508 -16.47 10.69 1.32
CA ARG A 508 -16.39 9.64 2.33
C ARG A 508 -15.14 8.79 2.13
N ILE A 509 -14.69 8.16 3.19
CA ILE A 509 -13.66 7.12 3.16
C ILE A 509 -14.37 5.80 3.44
N SER A 510 -14.07 4.74 2.69
CA SER A 510 -14.67 3.41 2.88
C SER A 510 -13.61 2.33 2.87
N LEU A 511 -13.82 1.24 3.63
CA LEU A 511 -13.09 0.00 3.39
C LEU A 511 -13.50 -0.60 2.03
N THR A 512 -12.56 -1.29 1.38
CA THR A 512 -12.78 -1.92 0.07
C THR A 512 -13.26 -3.36 0.20
N TRP A 513 -13.73 -3.95 -0.91
CA TRP A 513 -14.24 -5.32 -0.93
C TRP A 513 -13.31 -6.38 -0.34
N PRO A 514 -12.00 -6.43 -0.68
CA PRO A 514 -11.08 -7.39 -0.06
C PRO A 514 -11.04 -7.29 1.46
N VAL A 515 -11.18 -6.07 1.99
CA VAL A 515 -11.06 -5.79 3.41
C VAL A 515 -12.32 -6.16 4.17
N LEU A 516 -13.49 -5.76 3.66
CA LEU A 516 -14.77 -6.14 4.23
C LEU A 516 -14.94 -7.68 4.25
N ASN A 517 -14.42 -8.35 3.23
CA ASN A 517 -14.48 -9.80 3.07
C ASN A 517 -13.34 -10.57 3.77
N SER A 518 -12.46 -9.90 4.53
CA SER A 518 -11.44 -10.57 5.35
C SER A 518 -11.84 -10.71 6.81
N ALA A 519 -13.02 -10.24 7.24
CA ALA A 519 -13.49 -10.45 8.59
C ALA A 519 -13.86 -11.92 8.85
N ARG A 520 -13.61 -12.45 10.06
CA ARG A 520 -14.10 -13.79 10.45
C ARG A 520 -15.61 -13.80 10.52
N HIS A 521 -16.17 -12.85 11.26
CA HIS A 521 -17.59 -12.72 11.50
C HIS A 521 -18.08 -11.37 10.95
N VAL A 522 -19.03 -11.42 10.04
CA VAL A 522 -19.73 -10.24 9.52
C VAL A 522 -21.14 -10.21 10.10
N ALA A 523 -21.54 -9.09 10.70
CA ALA A 523 -22.89 -8.86 11.18
C ALA A 523 -23.50 -7.65 10.46
N LEU A 524 -24.58 -7.88 9.71
CA LEU A 524 -25.37 -6.84 9.07
C LEU A 524 -26.54 -6.48 9.98
N LEU A 525 -26.58 -5.22 10.41
CA LEU A 525 -27.51 -4.69 11.40
C LEU A 525 -28.61 -3.91 10.68
N VAL A 526 -29.83 -4.43 10.68
CA VAL A 526 -30.91 -3.87 9.86
C VAL A 526 -32.20 -3.79 10.66
N ALA A 527 -32.75 -2.59 10.77
CA ALA A 527 -34.06 -2.35 11.35
C ALA A 527 -34.86 -1.39 10.46
N GLY A 528 -36.19 -1.52 10.50
CA GLY A 528 -37.11 -0.65 9.76
C GLY A 528 -37.63 -1.24 8.44
N ALA A 529 -38.91 -0.98 8.17
CA ALA A 529 -39.60 -1.48 6.99
C ALA A 529 -39.03 -0.95 5.67
N GLU A 530 -38.40 0.23 5.67
CA GLU A 530 -37.75 0.82 4.51
C GLU A 530 -36.53 0.03 4.01
N LYS A 531 -36.05 -0.94 4.82
CA LYS A 531 -34.92 -1.82 4.48
C LYS A 531 -35.35 -3.17 3.91
N ALA A 532 -36.63 -3.54 4.04
CA ALA A 532 -37.09 -4.88 3.72
C ALA A 532 -36.82 -5.29 2.27
N GLU A 533 -36.96 -4.35 1.33
CA GLU A 533 -36.67 -4.61 -0.08
C GLU A 533 -35.17 -4.82 -0.35
N ALA A 534 -34.30 -4.05 0.31
CA ALA A 534 -32.85 -4.24 0.20
C ALA A 534 -32.40 -5.58 0.80
N VAL A 535 -32.98 -5.99 1.94
CA VAL A 535 -32.76 -7.32 2.53
C VAL A 535 -33.17 -8.39 1.53
N ARG A 536 -34.40 -8.33 1.01
CA ARG A 536 -34.93 -9.28 0.03
C ARG A 536 -34.01 -9.39 -1.19
N ALA A 537 -33.63 -8.26 -1.79
CA ALA A 537 -32.75 -8.22 -2.95
C ALA A 537 -31.36 -8.81 -2.65
N ALA A 538 -30.80 -8.57 -1.45
CA ALA A 538 -29.51 -9.12 -1.06
C ALA A 538 -29.52 -10.65 -0.88
N HIS A 539 -30.68 -11.26 -0.60
CA HIS A 539 -30.85 -12.71 -0.52
C HIS A 539 -31.17 -13.37 -1.87
N ASP A 540 -31.67 -12.63 -2.87
CA ASP A 540 -32.06 -13.17 -4.18
C ASP A 540 -30.85 -13.62 -5.03
N GLY A 541 -29.66 -13.05 -4.80
CA GLY A 541 -28.43 -13.41 -5.50
C GLY A 541 -27.25 -12.51 -5.10
N VAL A 542 -26.03 -12.96 -5.39
CA VAL A 542 -24.83 -12.12 -5.19
C VAL A 542 -24.66 -11.23 -6.41
N ASP A 543 -24.91 -9.94 -6.23
CA ASP A 543 -24.71 -8.87 -7.21
C ASP A 543 -24.20 -7.62 -6.47
N PRO A 544 -22.87 -7.48 -6.29
CA PRO A 544 -22.31 -6.32 -5.61
C PRO A 544 -22.63 -4.99 -6.30
N TRP A 545 -22.68 -4.99 -7.64
CA TRP A 545 -22.85 -3.77 -8.42
C TRP A 545 -24.21 -3.14 -8.18
N GLU A 546 -25.27 -3.94 -8.21
CA GLU A 546 -26.64 -3.48 -7.97
C GLU A 546 -27.01 -3.48 -6.47
N VAL A 547 -26.53 -4.48 -5.71
CA VAL A 547 -26.89 -4.69 -4.30
C VAL A 547 -25.63 -5.00 -3.48
N PRO A 548 -24.84 -3.99 -3.07
CA PRO A 548 -23.59 -4.20 -2.34
C PRO A 548 -23.69 -5.12 -1.12
N ALA A 549 -24.78 -5.02 -0.33
CA ALA A 549 -25.01 -5.89 0.82
C ALA A 549 -25.08 -7.40 0.48
N SER A 550 -25.38 -7.75 -0.78
CA SER A 550 -25.41 -9.14 -1.24
C SER A 550 -24.03 -9.81 -1.27
N ALA A 551 -22.93 -9.04 -1.31
CA ALA A 551 -21.60 -9.56 -1.65
C ALA A 551 -20.62 -9.64 -0.47
N VAL A 552 -20.91 -9.01 0.67
CA VAL A 552 -20.05 -9.12 1.85
C VAL A 552 -20.28 -10.45 2.57
N ARG A 553 -19.22 -11.21 2.82
CA ARG A 553 -19.25 -12.49 3.53
C ARG A 553 -18.06 -12.62 4.48
N GLY A 554 -18.34 -13.02 5.71
CA GLY A 554 -17.31 -13.42 6.66
C GLY A 554 -16.68 -14.77 6.31
N LEU A 555 -15.44 -14.97 6.74
CA LEU A 555 -14.71 -16.21 6.53
C LEU A 555 -15.30 -17.39 7.34
N GLU A 556 -15.90 -17.09 8.49
CA GLU A 556 -16.48 -18.08 9.41
C GLU A 556 -18.01 -17.94 9.54
N SER A 557 -18.53 -16.72 9.56
CA SER A 557 -19.99 -16.49 9.58
C SER A 557 -20.40 -15.16 8.98
N THR A 558 -21.61 -15.13 8.41
CA THR A 558 -22.31 -13.91 8.01
C THR A 558 -23.70 -13.93 8.62
N THR A 559 -24.02 -12.97 9.49
CA THR A 559 -25.29 -12.92 10.22
C THR A 559 -26.03 -11.64 9.85
N TRP A 560 -27.28 -11.76 9.42
CA TRP A 560 -28.20 -10.63 9.29
C TRP A 560 -29.03 -10.55 10.57
N VAL A 561 -28.80 -9.52 11.38
CA VAL A 561 -29.60 -9.26 12.57
C VAL A 561 -30.69 -8.26 12.17
N LEU A 562 -31.91 -8.77 12.06
CA LEU A 562 -33.06 -8.08 11.48
C LEU A 562 -34.12 -7.82 12.56
N ASP A 563 -34.76 -6.65 12.54
CA ASP A 563 -36.05 -6.54 13.22
C ASP A 563 -37.18 -7.19 12.39
N GLU A 564 -38.36 -7.37 12.98
CA GLU A 564 -39.50 -7.99 12.28
C GLU A 564 -39.88 -7.21 11.00
N ALA A 565 -39.77 -5.88 11.04
CA ALA A 565 -40.12 -5.00 9.93
C ALA A 565 -39.18 -5.16 8.73
N ALA A 566 -37.86 -5.17 8.96
CA ALA A 566 -36.84 -5.38 7.94
C ALA A 566 -36.87 -6.82 7.39
N ALA A 567 -37.25 -7.80 8.22
CA ALA A 567 -37.47 -9.18 7.77
C ALA A 567 -38.75 -9.37 6.94
N GLY A 568 -39.54 -8.32 6.71
CA GLY A 568 -40.80 -8.39 5.98
C GLY A 568 -41.90 -9.16 6.73
N ARG A 569 -41.72 -9.38 8.05
CA ARG A 569 -42.72 -10.04 8.91
C ARG A 569 -43.60 -8.97 9.51
N SER A 570 -44.68 -8.60 8.82
CA SER A 570 -45.68 -7.73 9.44
C SER A 570 -46.30 -8.41 10.66
N ALA A 571 -46.35 -7.70 11.80
CA ALA A 571 -47.21 -8.06 12.93
C ALA A 571 -48.64 -8.25 12.40
N ARG A 572 -49.16 -9.48 12.51
CA ARG A 572 -50.53 -9.81 12.13
C ARG A 572 -51.54 -9.33 13.16
#